data_AF-A0A5P2CW76-F1
#
_entry.id   AF-A0A5P2CW76-F1
#
_cell.length_a   1.000
_cell.length_b   1.000
_cell.length_c   1.000
_cell.angle_alpha   90.00
_cell.angle_beta   90.00
_cell.angle_gamma   90.00
#
_symmetry.space_group_name_H-M   'P 1'
#
loop_
_entity.id
_entity.type
_entity.pdbx_description
1 polymer ?
#
loop_
_entity_poly.entity_id
_entity_poly.type
_entity_poly.pdbx_seq_one_letter_code
_entity_poly.pdbx_strand_id
1 'polypeptide(L)'
;MIGIIDSAISSRFFQLVNESSLTVTGLSFELGGAHMLTPRSFDLSSGTRLPNPPRSVRRPRLVGEPGFEKGSVMTTTANRAEIEADIKETLGLVPHFFSSIPTELLGPEWEIFKRIELGETLIPNKYKELIGVGLHAETKCRYCSLFHTEAAKLFGATDEEVQEAVHYAKASLGWSAYINGMQEDYDQFAKELDQVTAYVRAKAA
;
A
#
# COMPACT_ATOMS: atom_id res chain seq x y z
N MET A 1 14.10 27.65 5.94
CA MET A 1 14.98 26.63 6.55
C MET A 1 14.35 25.28 6.27
N ILE A 2 14.69 24.68 5.13
CA ILE A 2 14.38 23.28 4.85
C ILE A 2 15.46 22.51 5.59
N GLY A 3 15.06 21.82 6.65
CA GLY A 3 15.96 21.08 7.52
C GLY A 3 16.71 20.04 6.72
N ILE A 4 18.03 20.06 6.87
CA ILE A 4 18.97 19.03 6.45
C ILE A 4 18.40 17.70 6.95
N ILE A 5 18.04 16.81 6.03
CA ILE A 5 17.80 15.40 6.34
C ILE A 5 19.08 14.94 7.03
N ASP A 6 18.98 14.61 8.31
CA ASP A 6 20.12 14.29 9.16
C ASP A 6 21.02 13.28 8.45
N SER A 7 22.31 13.60 8.25
CA SER A 7 23.22 12.80 7.40
C SER A 7 23.34 11.33 7.85
N ALA A 8 22.91 11.04 9.08
CA ALA A 8 22.75 9.71 9.63
C ALA A 8 21.70 8.84 8.90
N ILE A 9 20.62 9.44 8.38
CA ILE A 9 19.55 8.73 7.65
C ILE A 9 20.04 8.34 6.24
N SER A 10 20.71 9.26 5.55
CA SER A 10 21.32 9.00 4.23
C SER A 10 22.41 7.92 4.30
N SER A 11 23.28 7.97 5.33
CA SER A 11 24.37 7.00 5.47
C SER A 11 23.89 5.57 5.78
N ARG A 12 22.78 5.40 6.48
CA ARG A 12 22.28 4.07 6.86
C ARG A 12 21.34 3.45 5.81
N PHE A 13 20.64 4.27 5.02
CA PHE A 13 19.91 3.79 3.84
C PHE A 13 20.87 3.19 2.79
N PHE A 14 22.09 3.72 2.68
CA PHE A 14 23.11 3.29 1.72
C PHE A 14 23.58 1.83 1.88
N GLN A 15 23.51 1.25 3.09
CA GLN A 15 23.96 -0.14 3.32
C GLN A 15 22.98 -1.19 2.80
N LEU A 16 21.68 -0.89 2.79
CA LEU A 16 20.62 -1.87 2.46
C LEU A 16 20.47 -2.12 0.96
N VAL A 17 20.75 -1.12 0.12
CA VAL A 17 20.56 -1.22 -1.33
C VAL A 17 21.65 -2.05 -2.01
N ASN A 18 22.79 -2.28 -1.35
CA ASN A 18 23.95 -2.97 -1.94
C ASN A 18 24.00 -4.49 -1.65
N GLU A 19 23.23 -5.01 -0.68
CA GLU A 19 23.33 -6.41 -0.23
C GLU A 19 22.25 -7.35 -0.79
N SER A 20 21.32 -6.85 -1.61
CA SER A 20 20.16 -7.63 -2.09
C SER A 20 20.45 -8.49 -3.35
N SER A 21 21.59 -9.19 -3.42
CA SER A 21 21.82 -10.24 -4.43
C SER A 21 22.05 -11.60 -3.76
N LEU A 22 20.96 -12.27 -3.37
CA LEU A 22 21.02 -13.69 -3.01
C LEU A 22 20.01 -14.48 -3.85
N THR A 23 20.57 -15.20 -4.82
CA THR A 23 19.94 -16.28 -5.56
C THR A 23 19.67 -17.46 -4.62
N VAL A 24 18.41 -17.88 -4.47
CA VAL A 24 18.07 -19.18 -3.88
C VAL A 24 17.67 -20.12 -5.00
N THR A 25 18.57 -21.03 -5.34
CA THR A 25 18.34 -22.19 -6.20
C THR A 25 17.62 -23.30 -5.44
N GLY A 26 16.53 -23.79 -6.03
CA GLY A 26 16.18 -25.22 -6.08
C GLY A 26 15.64 -25.88 -4.80
N LEU A 27 14.31 -26.00 -4.72
CA LEU A 27 13.66 -27.11 -4.03
C LEU A 27 12.42 -27.53 -4.84
N SER A 28 12.54 -28.67 -5.54
CA SER A 28 11.43 -29.37 -6.18
C SER A 28 10.66 -30.14 -5.10
N PHE A 29 9.35 -29.92 -5.02
CA PHE A 29 8.43 -30.77 -4.25
C PHE A 29 7.60 -31.62 -5.22
N GLU A 30 7.69 -32.93 -5.07
CA GLU A 30 6.82 -33.89 -5.74
C GLU A 30 5.41 -33.82 -5.15
N LEU A 31 4.41 -33.57 -5.99
CA LEU A 31 3.00 -33.62 -5.62
C LEU A 31 2.52 -35.07 -5.65
N GLY A 32 2.35 -35.67 -4.47
CA GLY A 32 1.62 -36.93 -4.28
C GLY A 32 0.14 -36.77 -4.59
N GLY A 33 -0.40 -37.71 -5.36
CA GLY A 33 -1.71 -37.65 -6.00
C GLY A 33 -2.91 -37.52 -5.05
N ALA A 34 -3.84 -36.66 -5.44
CA ALA A 34 -5.19 -36.61 -4.89
C ALA A 34 -6.18 -37.22 -5.89
N HIS A 35 -7.00 -38.14 -5.40
CA HIS A 35 -8.07 -38.80 -6.15
C HIS A 35 -9.06 -37.79 -6.73
N MET A 36 -9.30 -37.93 -8.04
CA MET A 36 -10.23 -37.15 -8.84
C MET A 36 -11.68 -37.49 -8.45
N LEU A 37 -12.31 -36.66 -7.62
CA LEU A 37 -13.76 -36.67 -7.45
C LEU A 37 -14.39 -35.92 -8.63
N THR A 38 -15.31 -36.57 -9.32
CA THR A 38 -16.04 -36.04 -10.47
C THR A 38 -16.93 -34.86 -10.05
N PRO A 39 -17.03 -33.78 -10.84
CA PRO A 39 -17.97 -32.70 -10.54
C PRO A 39 -19.42 -33.19 -10.72
N ARG A 40 -20.25 -33.06 -9.69
CA ARG A 40 -21.71 -33.07 -9.84
C ARG A 40 -22.11 -31.85 -10.67
N SER A 41 -22.87 -32.06 -11.74
CA SER A 41 -23.48 -31.01 -12.54
C SER A 41 -24.35 -30.12 -11.66
N PHE A 42 -23.98 -28.85 -11.53
CA PHE A 42 -24.81 -27.82 -10.92
C PHE A 42 -25.84 -27.37 -11.97
N ASP A 43 -27.11 -27.63 -11.70
CA ASP A 43 -28.22 -27.23 -12.57
C ASP A 43 -28.51 -25.73 -12.38
N LEU A 44 -28.17 -24.93 -13.40
CA LEU A 44 -28.38 -23.49 -13.45
C LEU A 44 -29.81 -23.09 -13.88
N SER A 45 -30.77 -24.03 -13.96
CA SER A 45 -32.10 -23.76 -14.52
C SER A 45 -33.10 -23.06 -13.58
N SER A 46 -32.77 -22.82 -12.31
CA SER A 46 -33.62 -22.06 -11.39
C SER A 46 -33.13 -20.62 -11.18
N GLY A 47 -33.01 -19.88 -12.28
CA GLY A 47 -32.67 -18.45 -12.25
C GLY A 47 -33.75 -17.61 -11.57
N THR A 48 -33.49 -17.16 -10.35
CA THR A 48 -34.16 -15.97 -9.80
C THR A 48 -33.76 -14.78 -10.66
N ARG A 49 -34.74 -14.24 -11.41
CA ARG A 49 -34.57 -13.04 -12.23
C ARG A 49 -34.08 -11.90 -11.34
N LEU A 50 -32.85 -11.44 -11.57
CA LEU A 50 -32.39 -10.15 -11.08
C LEU A 50 -33.34 -9.05 -11.62
N PRO A 51 -33.77 -8.08 -10.80
CA PRO A 51 -34.58 -6.98 -11.28
C PRO A 51 -33.81 -6.20 -12.34
N ASN A 52 -34.51 -5.79 -13.41
CA ASN A 52 -33.92 -4.98 -14.47
C ASN A 52 -33.30 -3.70 -13.90
N PRO A 53 -32.10 -3.29 -14.38
CA PRO A 53 -31.57 -1.98 -14.04
C PRO A 53 -32.55 -0.89 -14.49
N PRO A 54 -32.62 0.25 -13.77
CA PRO A 54 -33.50 1.35 -14.14
C PRO A 54 -33.21 1.79 -15.58
N ARG A 55 -34.29 2.08 -16.33
CA ARG A 55 -34.25 2.57 -17.71
C ARG A 55 -33.19 3.67 -17.84
N SER A 56 -32.34 3.56 -18.86
CA SER A 56 -31.31 4.55 -19.17
C SER A 56 -31.91 5.96 -19.15
N VAL A 57 -31.44 6.77 -18.21
CA VAL A 57 -31.69 8.21 -18.23
C VAL A 57 -31.07 8.71 -19.53
N ARG A 58 -31.88 9.23 -20.44
CA ARG A 58 -31.38 9.85 -21.67
C ARG A 58 -30.44 10.97 -21.25
N ARG A 59 -29.14 10.79 -21.49
CA ARG A 59 -28.15 11.85 -21.28
C ARG A 59 -28.57 13.07 -22.10
N PRO A 60 -28.67 14.27 -21.51
CA PRO A 60 -28.87 15.48 -22.29
C PRO A 60 -27.76 15.60 -23.34
N ARG A 61 -28.13 15.91 -24.58
CA ARG A 61 -27.18 16.28 -25.63
C ARG A 61 -26.51 17.58 -25.19
N LEU A 62 -25.26 17.53 -24.76
CA LEU A 62 -24.46 18.73 -24.51
C LEU A 62 -24.28 19.45 -25.85
N VAL A 63 -24.84 20.65 -25.94
CA VAL A 63 -24.70 21.54 -27.09
C VAL A 63 -23.40 22.31 -26.92
N GLY A 64 -22.51 22.17 -27.90
CA GLY A 64 -21.27 22.94 -28.01
C GLY A 64 -20.10 22.34 -27.22
N GLU A 65 -19.34 21.46 -27.87
CA GLU A 65 -17.95 21.22 -27.47
C GLU A 65 -17.19 22.53 -27.76
N PRO A 66 -16.64 23.24 -26.76
CA PRO A 66 -15.61 24.22 -27.04
C PRO A 66 -14.45 23.42 -27.64
N GLY A 67 -14.00 23.82 -28.83
CA GLY A 67 -12.85 23.19 -29.47
C GLY A 67 -11.74 23.06 -28.45
N PHE A 68 -11.24 21.83 -28.27
CA PHE A 68 -10.00 21.59 -27.56
C PHE A 68 -8.91 22.27 -28.40
N GLU A 69 -8.71 23.56 -28.14
CA GLU A 69 -7.49 24.24 -28.55
C GLU A 69 -6.39 23.36 -28.00
N LYS A 70 -5.61 22.82 -28.93
CA LYS A 70 -4.37 22.12 -28.66
C LYS A 70 -3.40 23.17 -28.13
N GLY A 71 -3.69 23.68 -26.94
CA GLY A 71 -2.77 24.40 -26.11
C GLY A 71 -1.61 23.46 -25.98
N SER A 72 -0.54 23.80 -26.69
CA SER A 72 0.78 23.24 -26.48
C SER A 72 1.03 23.40 -24.98
N VAL A 73 0.68 22.37 -24.19
CA VAL A 73 1.29 22.17 -22.90
C VAL A 73 2.75 22.20 -23.25
N MET A 74 3.41 23.26 -22.83
CA MET A 74 4.85 23.37 -22.87
C MET A 74 5.35 22.19 -22.05
N THR A 75 5.50 21.04 -22.69
CA THR A 75 6.22 19.88 -22.20
C THR A 75 7.67 20.29 -22.21
N THR A 76 8.02 21.16 -21.27
CA THR A 76 9.40 21.37 -20.95
C THR A 76 9.89 20.04 -20.44
N THR A 77 10.71 19.39 -21.25
CA THR A 77 11.91 18.61 -20.90
C THR A 77 12.83 19.34 -19.90
N ALA A 78 12.32 20.29 -19.11
CA ALA A 78 12.95 20.75 -17.91
C ALA A 78 12.90 19.58 -16.94
N ASN A 79 14.03 18.89 -16.93
CA ASN A 79 14.70 18.51 -15.71
C ASN A 79 14.60 17.06 -15.24
N ARG A 80 14.42 16.09 -16.15
CA ARG A 80 14.67 14.68 -15.76
C ARG A 80 16.07 14.53 -15.16
N ALA A 81 17.09 15.13 -15.77
CA ALA A 81 18.47 14.97 -15.35
C ALA A 81 18.75 15.54 -13.95
N GLU A 82 18.25 16.72 -13.57
CA GLU A 82 18.46 17.21 -12.19
C GLU A 82 17.49 16.54 -11.20
N ILE A 83 16.29 16.09 -11.60
CA ILE A 83 15.46 15.23 -10.72
C ILE A 83 16.17 13.90 -10.45
N GLU A 84 16.72 13.25 -11.47
CA GLU A 84 17.52 12.03 -11.31
C GLU A 84 18.80 12.29 -10.51
N ALA A 85 19.39 13.49 -10.62
CA ALA A 85 20.51 13.90 -9.78
C ALA A 85 20.09 14.06 -8.30
N ASP A 86 18.94 14.68 -8.01
CA ASP A 86 18.37 14.80 -6.65
C ASP A 86 18.04 13.42 -6.05
N ILE A 87 17.43 12.53 -6.85
CA ILE A 87 17.19 11.14 -6.47
C ILE A 87 18.52 10.44 -6.12
N LYS A 88 19.55 10.60 -6.97
CA LYS A 88 20.85 9.99 -6.75
C LYS A 88 21.56 10.56 -5.52
N GLU A 89 21.47 11.86 -5.29
CA GLU A 89 22.01 12.51 -4.09
C GLU A 89 21.33 11.99 -2.82
N THR A 90 20.00 11.85 -2.87
CA THR A 90 19.20 11.43 -1.71
C THR A 90 19.31 9.93 -1.42
N LEU A 91 19.24 9.07 -2.45
CA LEU A 91 19.15 7.61 -2.33
C LEU A 91 20.46 6.87 -2.66
N GLY A 92 21.49 7.59 -3.12
CA GLY A 92 22.79 7.03 -3.56
C GLY A 92 22.80 6.47 -4.99
N LEU A 93 21.63 6.26 -5.59
CA LEU A 93 21.44 5.82 -6.97
C LEU A 93 20.06 6.28 -7.47
N VAL A 94 19.79 6.13 -8.77
CA VAL A 94 18.44 6.29 -9.32
C VAL A 94 17.80 4.91 -9.42
N PRO A 95 16.83 4.55 -8.55
CA PRO A 95 16.23 3.23 -8.60
C PRO A 95 15.53 3.01 -9.93
N HIS A 96 15.54 1.76 -10.41
CA HIS A 96 14.97 1.42 -11.71
C HIS A 96 13.47 1.78 -11.81
N PHE A 97 12.73 1.68 -10.71
CA PHE A 97 11.31 2.04 -10.69
C PHE A 97 11.05 3.54 -10.78
N PHE A 98 12.03 4.40 -10.46
CA PHE A 98 11.95 5.84 -10.74
C PHE A 98 12.34 6.12 -12.20
N SER A 99 13.39 5.48 -12.71
CA SER A 99 13.84 5.73 -14.08
C SER A 99 12.81 5.33 -15.14
N SER A 100 11.91 4.39 -14.84
CA SER A 100 10.81 3.99 -15.72
C SER A 100 9.59 4.92 -15.71
N ILE A 101 9.46 5.84 -14.73
CA ILE A 101 8.36 6.79 -14.66
C ILE A 101 8.47 7.78 -15.83
N PRO A 102 7.39 8.12 -16.57
CA PRO A 102 7.42 9.14 -17.61
C PRO A 102 7.94 10.50 -17.10
N THR A 103 8.66 11.24 -17.94
CA THR A 103 9.37 12.46 -17.54
C THR A 103 8.46 13.51 -16.90
N GLU A 104 7.25 13.66 -17.44
CA GLU A 104 6.22 14.58 -16.97
C GLU A 104 5.63 14.19 -15.60
N LEU A 105 5.79 12.93 -15.18
CA LEU A 105 5.33 12.44 -13.88
C LEU A 105 6.46 12.33 -12.85
N LEU A 106 7.71 12.19 -13.29
CA LEU A 106 8.85 11.91 -12.40
C LEU A 106 9.03 12.95 -11.28
N GLY A 107 8.93 14.24 -11.61
CA GLY A 107 9.06 15.31 -10.62
C GLY A 107 7.97 15.24 -9.53
N PRO A 108 6.68 15.26 -9.90
CA PRO A 108 5.58 15.09 -8.95
C PRO A 108 5.68 13.82 -8.09
N GLU A 109 5.98 12.67 -8.69
CA GLU A 109 6.11 11.40 -7.97
C GLU A 109 7.29 11.43 -6.98
N TRP A 110 8.41 12.05 -7.36
CA TRP A 110 9.56 12.22 -6.48
C TRP A 110 9.26 13.11 -5.28
N GLU A 111 8.53 14.22 -5.47
CA GLU A 111 8.12 15.09 -4.37
C GLU A 111 7.16 14.38 -3.39
N ILE A 112 6.24 13.57 -3.91
CA ILE A 112 5.36 12.75 -3.09
C ILE A 112 6.18 11.74 -2.28
N PHE A 113 7.11 11.04 -2.92
CA PHE A 113 7.97 10.06 -2.25
C PHE A 113 8.82 10.70 -1.16
N LYS A 114 9.48 11.83 -1.44
CA LYS A 114 10.24 12.59 -0.44
C LYS A 114 9.38 12.95 0.77
N ARG A 115 8.16 13.42 0.53
CA ARG A 115 7.28 13.88 1.61
C ARG A 115 6.74 12.74 2.46
N ILE A 116 6.31 11.65 1.84
CA ILE A 116 5.61 10.56 2.54
C ILE A 116 6.62 9.57 3.13
N GLU A 117 7.58 9.12 2.34
CA GLU A 117 8.49 8.03 2.74
C GLU A 117 9.70 8.58 3.50
N LEU A 118 10.37 9.61 2.97
CA LEU A 118 11.64 10.09 3.52
C LEU A 118 11.48 11.19 4.58
N GLY A 119 10.41 11.97 4.48
CA GLY A 119 10.18 13.16 5.29
C GLY A 119 9.68 12.86 6.70
N GLU A 120 9.88 13.83 7.60
CA GLU A 120 9.22 13.83 8.89
C GLU A 120 7.71 14.06 8.71
N THR A 121 6.92 13.28 9.45
CA THR A 121 5.46 13.40 9.47
C THR A 121 4.97 13.50 10.90
N LEU A 122 3.65 13.63 11.09
CA LEU A 122 3.04 13.55 12.42
C LEU A 122 3.24 12.19 13.09
N ILE A 123 3.45 11.13 12.31
CA ILE A 123 3.79 9.79 12.80
C ILE A 123 5.31 9.66 12.75
N PRO A 124 5.98 9.37 13.88
CA PRO A 124 7.42 9.13 13.87
C PRO A 124 7.79 7.98 12.94
N ASN A 125 8.91 8.12 12.21
CA ASN A 125 9.24 7.22 11.10
C ASN A 125 9.26 5.74 11.50
N LYS A 126 9.80 5.37 12.67
CA LYS A 126 9.76 3.98 13.16
C LYS A 126 8.34 3.38 13.12
N TYR A 127 7.35 4.13 13.62
CA TYR A 127 5.97 3.68 13.67
C TYR A 127 5.30 3.73 12.30
N LYS A 128 5.62 4.72 11.47
CA LYS A 128 5.15 4.83 10.08
C LYS A 128 5.56 3.58 9.28
N GLU A 129 6.83 3.18 9.39
CA GLU A 129 7.34 1.99 8.70
C GLU A 129 6.76 0.68 9.27
N LEU A 130 6.57 0.56 10.59
CA LEU A 130 5.89 -0.60 11.20
C LEU A 130 4.43 -0.73 10.75
N ILE A 131 3.71 0.39 10.56
CA ILE A 131 2.39 0.38 9.93
C ILE A 131 2.49 -0.12 8.48
N GLY A 132 3.50 0.35 7.73
CA GLY A 132 3.80 -0.13 6.38
C GLY A 132 4.06 -1.64 6.33
N VAL A 133 4.82 -2.19 7.26
CA VAL A 133 5.06 -3.64 7.40
C VAL A 133 3.73 -4.39 7.53
N GLY A 134 2.86 -3.96 8.45
CA GLY A 134 1.56 -4.59 8.66
C GLY A 134 0.64 -4.49 7.43
N LEU A 135 0.55 -3.31 6.82
CA LEU A 135 -0.24 -3.05 5.62
C LEU A 135 0.21 -3.94 4.46
N HIS A 136 1.51 -3.97 4.18
CA HIS A 136 2.05 -4.67 3.02
C HIS A 136 2.17 -6.17 3.20
N ALA A 137 2.23 -6.66 4.45
CA ALA A 137 2.03 -8.07 4.74
C ALA A 137 0.66 -8.55 4.25
N GLU A 138 -0.39 -7.73 4.39
CA GLU A 138 -1.72 -8.10 3.91
C GLU A 138 -1.93 -7.84 2.42
N THR A 139 -1.48 -6.69 1.90
CA THR A 139 -1.59 -6.42 0.46
C THR A 139 -0.67 -7.32 -0.37
N LYS A 140 0.15 -8.16 0.28
CA LYS A 140 1.06 -9.14 -0.32
C LYS A 140 2.05 -8.50 -1.29
N CYS A 141 2.41 -7.24 -1.04
CA CYS A 141 3.40 -6.54 -1.85
C CYS A 141 4.81 -6.96 -1.42
N ARG A 142 5.40 -7.93 -2.11
CA ARG A 142 6.75 -8.43 -1.77
C ARG A 142 7.81 -7.32 -1.71
N TYR A 143 7.75 -6.36 -2.64
CA TYR A 143 8.68 -5.23 -2.68
C TYR A 143 8.52 -4.31 -1.46
N CYS A 144 7.28 -3.95 -1.16
CA CYS A 144 6.93 -3.05 -0.08
C CYS A 144 7.22 -3.70 1.29
N SER A 145 6.92 -5.00 1.45
CA SER A 145 7.26 -5.73 2.68
C SER A 145 8.75 -5.68 2.99
N LEU A 146 9.62 -5.84 1.97
CA LEU A 146 11.06 -5.70 2.15
C LEU A 146 11.42 -4.25 2.50
N PHE A 147 10.99 -3.29 1.67
CA PHE A 147 11.31 -1.86 1.85
C PHE A 147 10.96 -1.36 3.25
N HIS A 148 9.71 -1.55 3.69
CA HIS A 148 9.24 -1.05 4.99
C HIS A 148 9.84 -1.82 6.16
N THR A 149 10.19 -3.11 6.00
CA THR A 149 10.90 -3.85 7.07
C THR A 149 12.29 -3.25 7.30
N GLU A 150 13.02 -3.00 6.21
CA GLU A 150 14.37 -2.45 6.31
C GLU A 150 14.37 -0.98 6.74
N ALA A 151 13.40 -0.19 6.26
CA ALA A 151 13.19 1.18 6.71
C ALA A 151 12.79 1.24 8.20
N ALA A 152 11.95 0.32 8.70
CA ALA A 152 11.61 0.26 10.12
C ALA A 152 12.86 0.02 10.97
N LYS A 153 13.69 -0.96 10.58
CA LYS A 153 14.96 -1.29 11.26
C LYS A 153 15.96 -0.14 11.22
N LEU A 154 16.03 0.56 10.09
CA LEU A 154 16.80 1.78 9.93
C LEU A 154 16.44 2.86 10.97
N PHE A 155 15.15 2.98 11.28
CA PHE A 155 14.64 3.88 12.33
C PHE A 155 14.59 3.23 13.73
N GLY A 156 15.30 2.13 13.94
CA GLY A 156 15.51 1.50 15.24
C GLY A 156 14.42 0.52 15.67
N ALA A 157 13.60 0.02 14.74
CA ALA A 157 12.70 -1.09 15.04
C ALA A 157 13.48 -2.38 15.33
N THR A 158 13.06 -3.12 16.35
CA THR A 158 13.62 -4.47 16.62
C THR A 158 12.88 -5.54 15.80
N ASP A 159 13.46 -6.73 15.70
CA ASP A 159 12.79 -7.87 15.07
C ASP A 159 11.49 -8.25 15.81
N GLU A 160 11.45 -8.06 17.14
CA GLU A 160 10.25 -8.25 17.95
C GLU A 160 9.15 -7.23 17.61
N GLU A 161 9.50 -5.95 17.42
CA GLU A 161 8.54 -4.92 17.01
C GLU A 161 7.97 -5.21 15.60
N VAL A 162 8.82 -5.69 14.68
CA VAL A 162 8.38 -6.15 13.34
C VAL A 162 7.46 -7.37 13.46
N GLN A 163 7.82 -8.35 14.29
CA GLN A 163 6.99 -9.53 14.54
C GLN A 163 5.63 -9.16 15.16
N GLU A 164 5.60 -8.20 16.08
CA GLU A 164 4.39 -7.68 16.70
C GLU A 164 3.50 -6.99 15.68
N ALA A 165 4.05 -6.12 14.82
CA ALA A 165 3.29 -5.47 13.75
C ALA A 165 2.63 -6.48 12.80
N VAL A 166 3.35 -7.55 12.42
CA VAL A 166 2.81 -8.63 11.58
C VAL A 166 1.75 -9.46 12.33
N HIS A 167 1.95 -9.74 13.62
CA HIS A 167 0.94 -10.42 14.45
C HIS A 167 -0.33 -9.60 14.58
N TYR A 168 -0.21 -8.28 14.74
CA TYR A 168 -1.34 -7.37 14.77
C TYR A 168 -2.12 -7.42 13.45
N ALA A 169 -1.43 -7.30 12.31
CA ALA A 169 -2.06 -7.43 10.98
C ALA A 169 -2.79 -8.77 10.81
N LYS A 170 -2.14 -9.89 11.18
CA LYS A 170 -2.76 -11.23 11.18
C LYS A 170 -4.04 -11.28 12.02
N ALA A 171 -4.02 -10.73 13.23
CA ALA A 171 -5.16 -10.73 14.12
C ALA A 171 -6.31 -9.87 13.57
N SER A 172 -6.02 -8.68 13.05
CA SER A 172 -7.01 -7.80 12.41
C SER A 172 -7.73 -8.49 11.26
N LEU A 173 -7.00 -9.25 10.44
CA LEU A 173 -7.58 -10.00 9.33
C LEU A 173 -8.41 -11.19 9.77
N GLY A 174 -7.99 -11.89 10.82
CA GLY A 174 -8.79 -12.96 11.43
C GLY A 174 -10.15 -12.45 11.90
N TRP A 175 -10.18 -11.30 12.58
CA TRP A 175 -11.42 -10.66 13.01
C TRP A 175 -12.25 -10.14 11.84
N SER A 176 -11.60 -9.54 10.84
CA SER A 176 -12.30 -9.11 9.62
C SER A 176 -13.00 -10.27 8.94
N ALA A 177 -12.32 -11.40 8.76
CA ALA A 177 -12.91 -12.60 8.16
C ALA A 177 -14.11 -13.11 8.98
N TYR A 178 -14.01 -13.12 10.31
CA TYR A 178 -15.08 -13.58 11.18
C TYR A 178 -16.30 -12.65 11.16
N ILE A 179 -16.12 -11.37 11.49
CA ILE A 179 -17.24 -10.41 11.63
C ILE A 179 -17.96 -10.21 10.30
N ASN A 180 -17.21 -10.02 9.20
CA ASN A 180 -17.82 -9.89 7.87
C ASN A 180 -18.46 -11.21 7.42
N GLY A 181 -17.82 -12.35 7.69
CA GLY A 181 -18.36 -13.67 7.33
C GLY A 181 -19.66 -14.00 8.05
N MET A 182 -19.77 -13.62 9.33
CA MET A 182 -20.98 -13.77 10.13
C MET A 182 -22.07 -12.74 9.77
N GLN A 183 -21.72 -11.70 9.00
CA GLN A 183 -22.62 -10.59 8.65
C GLN A 183 -23.22 -9.94 9.89
N GLU A 184 -22.38 -9.61 10.87
CA GLU A 184 -22.80 -8.93 12.09
C GLU A 184 -23.56 -7.63 11.79
N ASP A 185 -24.58 -7.33 12.59
CA ASP A 185 -25.40 -6.12 12.42
C ASP A 185 -24.59 -4.89 12.84
N TYR A 186 -24.34 -4.00 11.88
CA TYR A 186 -23.50 -2.82 12.09
C TYR A 186 -24.10 -1.83 13.09
N ASP A 187 -25.41 -1.61 13.06
CA ASP A 187 -26.07 -0.63 13.92
C ASP A 187 -26.08 -1.11 15.38
N GLN A 188 -26.26 -2.42 15.59
CA GLN A 188 -26.12 -3.05 16.90
C GLN A 188 -24.68 -2.97 17.39
N PHE A 189 -23.71 -3.35 16.56
CA PHE A 189 -22.28 -3.27 16.90
C PHE A 189 -21.86 -1.85 17.30
N ALA A 190 -22.30 -0.83 16.56
CA ALA A 190 -21.99 0.57 16.87
C ALA A 190 -22.54 1.00 18.25
N LYS A 191 -23.80 0.64 18.56
CA LYS A 191 -24.40 0.93 19.86
C LYS A 191 -23.66 0.24 21.01
N GLU A 192 -23.26 -1.01 20.80
CA GLU A 192 -22.48 -1.76 21.80
C GLU A 192 -21.10 -1.14 22.01
N LEU A 193 -20.43 -0.71 20.94
CA LEU A 193 -19.13 -0.05 21.02
C LEU A 193 -19.21 1.30 21.77
N ASP A 194 -20.29 2.06 21.61
CA ASP A 194 -20.55 3.28 22.39
C ASP A 194 -20.69 2.97 23.89
N GLN A 195 -21.44 1.92 24.24
CA GLN A 195 -21.61 1.47 25.63
C GLN A 195 -20.27 1.00 26.23
N VAL A 196 -19.49 0.22 25.48
CA VAL A 196 -18.15 -0.23 25.88
C VAL A 196 -17.24 0.97 26.12
N THR A 197 -17.24 1.95 25.21
CA THR A 197 -16.42 3.16 25.32
C THR A 197 -16.78 3.97 26.56
N ALA A 198 -18.08 4.15 26.82
CA ALA A 198 -18.57 4.84 28.02
C ALA A 198 -18.12 4.13 29.31
N TYR A 199 -18.25 2.81 29.36
CA TYR A 199 -17.83 2.00 30.51
C TYR A 199 -16.32 2.07 30.75
N VAL A 200 -15.50 1.92 29.71
CA VAL A 200 -14.04 1.97 29.83
C VAL A 200 -13.57 3.36 30.29
N ARG A 201 -14.16 4.43 29.76
CA ARG A 201 -13.84 5.81 30.21
C ARG A 201 -14.19 6.02 31.68
N ALA A 202 -15.35 5.54 32.12
CA ALA A 202 -15.76 5.66 33.53
C ALA A 202 -14.84 4.89 34.49
N LYS A 203 -14.23 3.79 34.03
CA LYS A 203 -13.28 3.00 34.82
C LYS A 203 -11.87 3.61 34.87
N ALA A 204 -11.50 4.40 33.87
CA ALA A 204 -10.18 5.03 33.76
C ALA A 204 -10.06 6.40 34.45
N ALA A 205 -11.19 6.97 34.90
CA ALA A 205 -11.27 8.20 35.68
C ALA A 205 -11.18 7.93 37.18
#